data_AF-A0A9P4LR69-F1
#
_entry.id   AF-A0A9P4LR69-F1
#
_cell.length_a   1.000
_cell.length_b   1.000
_cell.length_c   1.000
_cell.angle_alpha   90.00
_cell.angle_beta   90.00
_cell.angle_gamma   90.00
#
_symmetry.space_group_name_H-M   'P 1'
#
loop_
_entity.id
_entity.type
_entity.pdbx_description
1 polymer ?
#
loop_
_entity_poly.entity_id
_entity_poly.type
_entity_poly.pdbx_seq_one_letter_code
_entity_poly.pdbx_strand_id
1 'polypeptide(L)'
;MAQNTTEEFLHVILSQIYPSGRPDGLLEALLKAYPLGEAGMETEVGRIDRILTTVLGQCRIKFVAADSASVVIPTWRYFFDAGFPNSQLFKGSGAYHAVELEMVFGTYNTTAALPCQKNVSAAMQKAWAEAAQDPTRGPG
;
A
#
# COMPACT_ATOMS: atom_id res chain seq x y z
N MET A 1 10.48 -11.17 -18.28
CA MET A 1 9.84 -12.49 -18.44
C MET A 1 8.49 -12.41 -17.77
N ALA A 2 7.39 -12.63 -18.48
CA ALA A 2 6.07 -12.70 -17.86
C ALA A 2 6.02 -14.00 -17.04
N GLN A 3 6.04 -13.89 -15.72
CA GLN A 3 5.75 -15.02 -14.84
C GLN A 3 4.26 -15.28 -14.94
N ASN A 4 3.89 -16.50 -15.32
CA ASN A 4 2.50 -16.82 -15.64
C ASN A 4 1.71 -17.26 -14.39
N THR A 5 2.40 -17.53 -13.27
CA THR A 5 1.80 -17.87 -11.99
C THR A 5 2.44 -17.12 -10.83
N THR A 6 1.70 -16.97 -9.73
CA THR A 6 2.19 -16.42 -8.46
C THR A 6 3.35 -17.25 -7.90
N GLU A 7 3.33 -18.57 -8.09
CA GLU A 7 4.39 -19.46 -7.62
C GLU A 7 5.71 -19.19 -8.34
N GLU A 8 5.70 -19.12 -9.68
CA GLU A 8 6.88 -18.75 -10.49
C GLU A 8 7.42 -17.37 -10.10
N PHE A 9 6.51 -16.40 -9.87
CA PHE A 9 6.86 -15.07 -9.40
C PHE A 9 7.60 -15.13 -8.05
N LEU A 10 7.03 -15.84 -7.08
CA LEU A 10 7.59 -15.96 -5.74
C LEU A 10 8.92 -16.71 -5.74
N HIS A 11 9.12 -17.72 -6.58
CA HIS A 11 10.41 -18.38 -6.70
C HIS A 11 11.54 -17.41 -7.08
N VAL A 12 11.31 -16.56 -8.07
CA VAL A 12 12.29 -15.56 -8.50
C VAL A 12 12.51 -14.53 -7.40
N ILE A 13 11.45 -13.88 -6.91
CA ILE A 13 11.58 -12.79 -5.94
C ILE A 13 12.19 -13.29 -4.62
N LEU A 14 11.76 -14.46 -4.11
CA LEU A 14 12.32 -14.99 -2.87
C LEU A 14 13.79 -15.37 -3.01
N SER A 15 14.24 -15.85 -4.17
CA SER A 15 15.67 -16.10 -4.40
C SER A 15 16.52 -14.82 -4.42
N GLN A 16 15.94 -13.69 -4.82
CA GLN A 16 16.63 -12.39 -4.79
C GLN A 16 16.69 -11.82 -3.36
N ILE A 17 15.60 -11.96 -2.60
CA ILE A 17 15.52 -11.47 -1.21
C ILE A 17 16.36 -12.34 -0.27
N TYR A 18 16.37 -13.66 -0.51
CA TYR A 18 17.07 -14.64 0.31
C TYR A 18 18.13 -15.38 -0.53
N PRO A 19 19.22 -14.71 -0.93
CA PRO A 19 20.24 -15.31 -1.81
C PRO A 19 20.96 -16.51 -1.17
N SER A 20 20.98 -16.58 0.16
CA SER A 20 21.57 -17.68 0.93
C SER A 20 20.58 -18.82 1.23
N GLY A 21 19.36 -18.76 0.68
CA GLY A 21 18.29 -19.71 0.96
C GLY A 21 17.15 -19.04 1.74
N ARG A 22 15.92 -19.23 1.25
CA ARG A 22 14.71 -18.76 1.93
C ARG A 22 14.36 -19.67 3.12
N PRO A 23 13.67 -19.15 4.14
CA PRO A 23 13.12 -20.00 5.21
C PRO A 23 12.26 -21.14 4.67
N ASP A 24 12.38 -22.31 5.30
CA ASP A 24 11.61 -23.50 4.94
C ASP A 24 10.10 -23.24 5.07
N GLY A 25 9.33 -23.68 4.08
CA GLY A 25 7.87 -23.52 4.06
C GLY A 25 7.38 -22.09 3.77
N LEU A 26 8.26 -21.11 3.53
CA LEU A 26 7.84 -19.72 3.29
C LEU A 26 6.98 -19.57 2.04
N LEU A 27 7.32 -20.27 0.95
CA LEU A 27 6.56 -20.21 -0.30
C LEU A 27 5.13 -20.73 -0.07
N GLU A 28 5.02 -21.88 0.57
CA GLU A 28 3.79 -22.59 0.86
C GLU A 28 2.93 -21.78 1.82
N ALA A 29 3.54 -21.14 2.82
CA ALA A 29 2.87 -20.24 3.74
C ALA A 29 2.31 -19.00 3.01
N LEU A 30 3.06 -18.40 2.08
CA LEU A 30 2.58 -17.29 1.26
C LEU A 30 1.43 -17.72 0.36
N LEU A 31 1.58 -18.84 -0.37
CA LEU A 31 0.52 -19.32 -1.25
C LEU A 31 -0.77 -19.65 -0.45
N LYS A 32 -0.64 -20.18 0.76
CA LYS A 32 -1.77 -20.47 1.66
C LYS A 32 -2.41 -19.19 2.23
N ALA A 33 -1.62 -18.18 2.58
CA ALA A 33 -2.12 -16.92 3.15
C ALA A 33 -2.84 -16.03 2.12
N TYR A 34 -2.53 -16.21 0.84
CA TYR A 34 -3.12 -15.48 -0.27
C TYR A 34 -3.72 -16.48 -1.26
N PRO A 35 -4.90 -17.06 -1.01
CA PRO A 35 -5.50 -18.02 -1.93
C PRO A 35 -6.01 -17.35 -3.23
N LEU A 36 -5.82 -18.02 -4.36
CA LEU A 36 -6.33 -17.57 -5.65
C LEU A 36 -7.87 -17.74 -5.70
N GLY A 37 -8.57 -16.77 -6.30
CA GLY A 37 -10.03 -16.81 -6.46
C GLY A 37 -10.79 -16.00 -5.39
N GLU A 38 -10.10 -15.45 -4.40
CA GLU A 38 -10.70 -14.50 -3.46
C GLU A 38 -10.76 -13.08 -4.03
N ALA A 39 -11.53 -12.21 -3.37
CA ALA A 39 -11.71 -10.82 -3.77
C ALA A 39 -10.36 -10.07 -3.84
N GLY A 40 -10.06 -9.47 -4.99
CA GLY A 40 -8.78 -8.81 -5.28
C GLY A 40 -7.63 -9.76 -5.59
N MET A 41 -7.89 -11.08 -5.65
CA MET A 41 -6.95 -12.14 -5.99
C MET A 41 -7.59 -13.14 -6.97
N GLU A 42 -8.55 -12.69 -7.78
CA GLU A 42 -9.28 -13.54 -8.74
C GLU A 42 -8.37 -14.02 -9.89
N THR A 43 -7.27 -13.30 -10.14
CA THR A 43 -6.29 -13.61 -11.17
C THR A 43 -4.90 -13.72 -10.55
N GLU A 44 -3.98 -14.41 -11.24
CA GLU A 44 -2.58 -14.52 -10.80
C GLU A 44 -1.93 -13.14 -10.61
N VAL A 45 -2.23 -12.19 -11.50
CA VAL A 45 -1.74 -10.81 -11.40
C VAL A 45 -2.31 -10.12 -10.15
N GLY A 46 -3.61 -10.26 -9.89
CA GLY A 46 -4.24 -9.69 -8.68
C GLY A 46 -3.67 -10.29 -7.40
N ARG A 47 -3.39 -11.60 -7.40
CA ARG A 47 -2.75 -12.29 -6.28
C ARG A 47 -1.32 -11.80 -6.05
N ILE A 48 -0.51 -11.67 -7.11
CA ILE A 48 0.84 -11.09 -7.03
C ILE A 48 0.77 -9.66 -6.49
N ASP A 49 -0.12 -8.81 -7.03
CA ASP A 49 -0.30 -7.44 -6.58
C ASP A 49 -0.68 -7.37 -5.09
N ARG A 50 -1.62 -8.22 -4.65
CA ARG A 50 -2.02 -8.31 -3.25
C ARG A 50 -0.86 -8.72 -2.35
N ILE A 51 -0.07 -9.72 -2.74
CA ILE A 51 1.12 -10.16 -1.99
C ILE A 51 2.14 -9.02 -1.90
N LEU A 52 2.46 -8.36 -3.00
CA LEU A 52 3.43 -7.26 -3.03
C LEU A 52 2.97 -6.10 -2.14
N THR A 53 1.72 -5.67 -2.31
CA THR A 53 1.11 -4.57 -1.55
C THR A 53 1.15 -4.84 -0.04
N THR A 54 0.82 -6.06 0.37
CA THR A 54 0.75 -6.43 1.78
C THR A 54 2.13 -6.71 2.37
N VAL A 55 2.93 -7.58 1.76
CA VAL A 55 4.23 -8.03 2.31
C VAL A 55 5.30 -6.94 2.20
N LEU A 56 5.36 -6.19 1.11
CA LEU A 56 6.38 -5.15 0.94
C LEU A 56 5.99 -3.84 1.63
N GLY A 57 4.71 -3.48 1.60
CA GLY A 57 4.21 -2.24 2.19
C GLY A 57 3.48 -2.43 3.52
N GLN A 58 2.20 -2.82 3.45
CA GLN A 58 1.24 -2.65 4.55
C GLN A 58 1.63 -3.40 5.84
N CYS A 59 2.11 -4.64 5.74
CA CYS A 59 2.52 -5.43 6.89
C CYS A 59 3.74 -4.81 7.59
N ARG A 60 4.73 -4.32 6.85
CA ARG A 60 5.91 -3.66 7.44
C ARG A 60 5.54 -2.38 8.16
N ILE A 61 4.69 -1.55 7.52
CA ILE A 61 4.17 -0.33 8.14
C ILE A 61 3.40 -0.66 9.43
N LYS A 62 2.61 -1.76 9.44
CA LYS A 62 1.94 -2.24 10.64
C LYS A 62 2.92 -2.61 11.75
N PHE A 63 3.97 -3.36 11.44
CA PHE A 63 4.98 -3.77 12.43
C PHE A 63 5.65 -2.55 13.05
N VAL A 64 6.21 -1.65 12.23
CA VAL A 64 6.89 -0.44 12.74
C VAL A 64 5.97 0.40 13.62
N ALA A 65 4.71 0.57 13.23
CA ALA A 65 3.77 1.33 14.03
C ALA A 65 3.39 0.66 15.35
N ALA A 66 3.24 -0.68 15.36
CA ALA A 66 2.97 -1.42 16.57
C ALA A 66 4.17 -1.36 17.54
N ASP A 67 5.38 -1.48 17.01
CA ASP A 67 6.61 -1.39 17.79
C ASP A 67 6.76 0.01 18.41
N SER A 68 6.55 1.08 17.63
CA SER A 68 6.56 2.46 18.13
C SER A 68 5.52 2.68 19.24
N ALA A 69 4.29 2.20 19.04
CA ALA A 69 3.23 2.30 20.04
C ALA A 69 3.56 1.51 21.33
N SER A 70 4.23 0.35 21.21
CA SER A 70 4.59 -0.50 22.35
C SER A 70 5.56 0.18 23.33
N VAL A 71 6.33 1.15 22.85
CA VAL A 71 7.25 1.96 23.65
C VAL A 71 6.72 3.38 23.89
N VAL A 72 5.39 3.56 23.78
CA VAL A 72 4.64 4.78 24.14
C VAL A 72 5.02 5.99 23.26
N ILE A 73 5.45 5.76 22.03
CA ILE A 73 5.57 6.83 21.03
C ILE A 73 4.19 7.07 20.42
N PRO A 74 3.62 8.28 20.48
CA PRO A 74 2.38 8.62 19.79
C PRO A 74 2.48 8.26 18.31
N THR A 75 1.65 7.31 17.87
CA THR A 75 1.76 6.71 16.54
C THR A 75 0.39 6.70 15.87
N TRP A 76 0.33 7.29 14.69
CA TRP A 76 -0.89 7.42 13.90
C TRP A 76 -0.71 6.74 12.55
N ARG A 77 -1.77 6.12 12.05
CA ARG A 77 -1.80 5.46 10.75
C ARG A 77 -3.06 5.83 10.02
N TYR A 78 -2.91 6.12 8.72
CA TYR A 78 -4.02 6.23 7.80
C TYR A 78 -3.90 5.15 6.72
N PHE A 79 -5.02 4.90 6.05
CA PHE A 79 -5.10 4.03 4.88
C PHE A 79 -5.71 4.84 3.74
N PHE A 80 -5.02 4.91 2.61
CA PHE A 80 -5.49 5.59 1.42
C PHE A 80 -5.89 4.56 0.37
N ASP A 81 -7.17 4.53 0.02
CA ASP A 81 -7.75 3.58 -0.93
C ASP A 81 -8.58 4.26 -2.04
N ALA A 82 -8.51 5.59 -2.12
CA ALA A 82 -9.24 6.36 -3.11
C ALA A 82 -8.57 6.28 -4.50
N GLY A 83 -9.37 6.04 -5.53
CA GLY A 83 -8.95 6.10 -6.93
C GLY A 83 -9.63 7.24 -7.67
N PHE A 84 -8.85 8.07 -8.37
CA PHE A 84 -9.37 9.16 -9.19
C PHE A 84 -8.95 9.00 -10.65
N PRO A 85 -9.86 9.12 -11.63
CA PRO A 85 -9.53 8.89 -13.04
C PRO A 85 -8.36 9.75 -13.59
N ASN A 86 -8.24 10.99 -13.12
CA ASN A 86 -7.18 11.93 -13.50
C ASN A 86 -5.83 11.67 -12.81
N SER A 87 -5.78 10.77 -11.82
CA SER A 87 -4.57 10.39 -11.09
C SER A 87 -4.25 8.90 -11.29
N GLN A 88 -4.76 8.24 -12.33
CA GLN A 88 -4.39 6.85 -12.62
C GLN A 88 -3.07 6.77 -13.38
N LEU A 89 -2.16 5.89 -12.95
CA LEU A 89 -0.91 5.60 -13.67
C LEU A 89 -1.20 4.88 -15.00
N PHE A 90 -2.17 3.98 -14.98
CA PHE A 90 -2.79 3.35 -16.15
C PHE A 90 -4.24 3.01 -15.80
N LYS A 91 -5.06 2.76 -16.82
CA LYS A 91 -6.49 2.50 -16.62
C LYS A 91 -6.70 1.36 -15.62
N GLY A 92 -7.36 1.66 -14.50
CA GLY A 92 -7.65 0.69 -13.45
C GLY A 92 -6.55 0.51 -12.39
N SER A 93 -5.47 1.28 -12.41
CA SER A 93 -4.41 1.22 -11.38
C SER A 93 -4.89 1.59 -9.97
N GLY A 94 -6.06 2.21 -9.85
CA GLY A 94 -6.65 2.60 -8.56
C GLY A 94 -5.69 3.46 -7.72
N ALA A 95 -5.68 3.20 -6.41
CA ALA A 95 -4.76 3.78 -5.45
C ALA A 95 -3.37 3.12 -5.55
N TYR A 96 -2.63 3.41 -6.63
CA TYR A 96 -1.28 2.86 -6.81
C TYR A 96 -0.28 3.47 -5.81
N HIS A 97 0.87 2.81 -5.64
CA HIS A 97 1.89 3.24 -4.69
C HIS A 97 2.33 4.71 -4.90
N ALA A 98 2.26 5.49 -3.82
CA ALA A 98 2.66 6.90 -3.73
C ALA A 98 1.70 7.92 -4.40
N VAL A 99 0.58 7.49 -4.98
CA VAL A 99 -0.40 8.43 -5.57
C VAL A 99 -1.02 9.37 -4.53
N GLU A 100 -1.07 8.95 -3.27
CA GLU A 100 -1.62 9.73 -2.16
C GLU A 100 -0.79 10.99 -1.88
N LEU A 101 0.50 11.01 -2.28
CA LEU A 101 1.37 12.18 -2.13
C LEU A 101 0.83 13.37 -2.91
N GLU A 102 0.21 13.15 -4.07
CA GLU A 102 -0.41 14.23 -4.83
C GLU A 102 -1.53 14.91 -4.03
N MET A 103 -2.28 14.12 -3.24
CA MET A 103 -3.35 14.64 -2.40
C MET A 103 -2.80 15.36 -1.16
N VAL A 104 -1.74 14.81 -0.55
CA VAL A 104 -1.04 15.43 0.59
C VAL A 104 -0.46 16.79 0.22
N PHE A 105 0.17 16.91 -0.95
CA PHE A 105 0.81 18.15 -1.39
C PHE A 105 -0.09 19.05 -2.24
N GLY A 106 -1.29 18.59 -2.61
CA GLY A 106 -2.19 19.32 -3.50
C GLY A 106 -1.66 19.48 -4.92
N THR A 107 -0.79 18.57 -5.36
CA THR A 107 -0.10 18.61 -6.67
C THR A 107 -0.79 17.77 -7.75
N TYR A 108 -1.94 17.15 -7.45
CA TYR A 108 -2.77 16.47 -8.44
C TYR A 108 -3.29 17.43 -9.52
N ASN A 109 -3.73 16.90 -10.67
CA ASN A 109 -4.32 17.73 -11.74
C ASN A 109 -5.67 18.33 -11.30
N THR A 110 -5.62 19.51 -10.70
CA THR A 110 -6.77 20.23 -10.12
C THR A 110 -7.82 20.67 -11.13
N THR A 111 -7.43 20.89 -12.39
CA THR A 111 -8.33 21.26 -13.49
C THR A 111 -9.24 20.10 -13.89
N ALA A 112 -8.71 18.87 -13.87
CA ALA A 112 -9.45 17.65 -14.19
C ALA A 112 -10.05 16.95 -12.95
N ALA A 113 -9.90 17.55 -11.76
CA ALA A 113 -10.26 16.91 -10.51
C ALA A 113 -11.76 16.96 -10.19
N LEU A 114 -12.28 15.81 -9.74
CA LEU A 114 -13.64 15.71 -9.22
C LEU A 114 -13.77 16.47 -7.88
N PRO A 115 -14.97 16.99 -7.54
CA PRO A 115 -15.18 17.64 -6.24
C PRO A 115 -14.78 16.77 -5.05
N CYS A 116 -15.02 15.46 -5.10
CA CYS A 116 -14.61 14.53 -4.05
C CYS A 116 -13.09 14.44 -3.89
N GLN A 117 -12.32 14.52 -4.97
CA GLN A 117 -10.85 14.53 -4.92
C GLN A 117 -10.33 15.78 -4.21
N LYS A 118 -10.93 16.94 -4.51
CA LYS A 118 -10.59 18.21 -3.84
C LYS A 118 -10.84 18.12 -2.34
N ASN A 119 -11.97 17.53 -1.94
CA ASN A 119 -12.30 17.31 -0.53
C ASN A 119 -11.32 16.35 0.15
N VAL A 120 -10.93 15.26 -0.52
CA VAL A 120 -9.92 14.32 0.01
C VAL A 120 -8.57 15.01 0.18
N SER A 121 -8.10 15.76 -0.81
CA SER A 121 -6.83 16.49 -0.70
C SER A 121 -6.88 17.54 0.42
N ALA A 122 -7.96 18.31 0.53
CA ALA A 122 -8.12 19.28 1.62
C ALA A 122 -8.11 18.61 3.00
N ALA A 123 -8.80 17.47 3.15
CA ALA A 123 -8.79 16.70 4.39
C ALA A 123 -7.39 16.17 4.73
N MET A 124 -6.66 15.64 3.74
CA MET A 124 -5.30 15.15 3.94
C MET A 124 -4.33 16.27 4.28
N GLN A 125 -4.37 17.41 3.59
CA GLN A 125 -3.54 18.58 3.90
C GLN A 125 -3.78 19.08 5.32
N LYS A 126 -5.05 19.17 5.74
CA LYS A 126 -5.41 19.55 7.10
C LYS A 126 -4.85 18.55 8.12
N ALA A 127 -5.08 17.27 7.90
CA ALA A 127 -4.58 16.18 8.74
C ALA A 127 -3.06 16.24 8.93
N TRP A 128 -2.30 16.41 7.84
CA TRP A 128 -0.84 16.51 7.90
C TRP A 128 -0.37 17.80 8.58
N ALA A 129 -1.05 18.92 8.37
CA ALA A 129 -0.72 20.18 9.05
C ALA A 129 -0.99 20.11 10.56
N GLU A 130 -2.11 19.52 10.99
CA GLU A 130 -2.46 19.34 12.40
C GLU A 130 -1.47 18.40 13.10
N ALA A 131 -1.09 17.30 12.45
CA ALA A 131 -0.06 16.40 12.98
C ALA A 131 1.32 17.06 13.08
N ALA A 132 1.68 17.96 12.15
CA ALA A 132 2.93 18.71 12.21
C ALA A 132 2.92 19.77 13.33
N GLN A 133 1.75 20.36 13.61
CA GLN A 133 1.57 21.36 14.66
C GLN A 133 1.58 20.73 16.06
N ASP A 134 0.91 19.58 16.22
CA ASP A 134 0.88 18.81 17.46
C ASP A 134 0.85 17.29 17.17
N PRO A 135 2.02 16.63 17.09
CA PRO A 135 2.09 15.21 16.75
C PRO A 135 1.49 14.30 17.84
N THR A 136 1.26 14.82 19.06
CA THR A 136 0.66 14.05 20.17
C THR A 136 -0.85 13.93 20.02
N ARG A 137 -1.49 14.85 19.29
CA ARG A 137 -2.93 14.84 19.00
C ARG A 137 -3.27 14.14 17.69
N GLY A 138 -2.28 13.96 16.82
CA GLY A 138 -2.45 13.25 15.56
C GLY A 138 -3.11 14.08 14.47
N PRO A 139 -3.49 13.44 13.35
CA PRO A 139 -3.94 14.12 12.13
C PRO A 139 -5.40 14.61 12.13
N GLY A 140 -5.94 15.08 13.26
CA GLY A 140 -7.33 15.59 13.35
C GLY A 140 -7.87 15.75 14.76
#